data_AF-A0A8T4XZK7-F1
#
_entry.id   AF-A0A8T4XZK7-F1
#
_cell.length_a   1.000
_cell.length_b   1.000
_cell.length_c   1.000
_cell.angle_alpha   90.00
_cell.angle_beta   90.00
_cell.angle_gamma   90.00
#
_symmetry.space_group_name_H-M   'P 1'
#
loop_
_entity.id
_entity.type
_entity.pdbx_description
1 polymer ?
#
loop_
_entity_poly.entity_id
_entity_poly.type
_entity_poly.pdbx_seq_one_letter_code
_entity_poly.pdbx_strand_id
1 'polypeptide(L)'
;MEEPVIVLDAMVPYYMKAYLKVLGYINVYHLNDIYPPNVEDESIRQFVESKEAILITRDRKHFNTLKRGKVLILEKEDPYWMFKEVLEGLMLMGLSPRFDWIKINGKTE
;
A
#
# COMPACT_ATOMS: atom_id res chain seq x y z
N MET A 1 14.09 -4.04 -11.98
CA MET A 1 12.67 -4.35 -11.71
C MET A 1 11.96 -3.04 -11.48
N GLU A 2 10.83 -2.84 -12.14
CA GLU A 2 9.97 -1.67 -11.91
C GLU A 2 9.40 -1.73 -10.49
N GLU A 3 9.25 -0.57 -9.84
CA GLU A 3 8.75 -0.52 -8.46
C GLU A 3 7.25 -0.87 -8.43
N PRO A 4 6.80 -1.74 -7.50
CA PRO A 4 5.41 -2.17 -7.47
C PRO A 4 4.47 -1.01 -7.18
N VAL A 5 3.30 -1.03 -7.82
CA VAL A 5 2.21 -0.12 -7.53
C VAL A 5 1.50 -0.59 -6.26
N ILE A 6 1.39 0.29 -5.27
CA ILE A 6 0.66 0.04 -4.03
C ILE A 6 -0.57 0.95 -4.01
N VAL A 7 -1.74 0.36 -3.76
CA VAL A 7 -3.02 1.06 -3.69
C VAL A 7 -3.59 0.89 -2.28
N LEU A 8 -3.84 2.01 -1.62
CA LEU A 8 -4.53 2.06 -0.34
C LEU A 8 -6.02 2.22 -0.59
N ASP A 9 -6.81 1.30 -0.04
CA ASP A 9 -8.26 1.35 -0.07
C ASP A 9 -8.79 2.61 0.66
N ALA A 10 -10.00 3.05 0.33
CA ALA A 10 -10.65 4.21 0.92
C ALA A 10 -10.88 4.10 2.43
N MET A 11 -10.91 2.88 2.97
CA MET A 11 -10.99 2.60 4.41
C MET A 11 -9.64 2.75 5.14
N VAL A 12 -8.53 2.90 4.41
CA VAL A 12 -7.20 3.10 4.97
C VAL A 12 -6.97 4.59 5.19
N PRO A 13 -6.39 5.03 6.31
CA PRO A 13 -6.15 6.46 6.52
C PRO A 13 -5.28 7.08 5.43
N TYR A 14 -5.73 8.20 4.86
CA TYR A 14 -5.09 8.87 3.73
C TYR A 14 -3.61 9.23 3.98
N TYR A 15 -3.23 9.61 5.20
CA TYR A 15 -1.84 9.97 5.54
C TYR A 15 -0.87 8.79 5.42
N MET A 16 -1.35 7.55 5.42
CA MET A 16 -0.51 6.36 5.29
C MET A 16 0.25 6.34 3.94
N LYS A 17 -0.34 6.93 2.89
CA LYS A 17 0.32 7.19 1.60
C LYS A 17 1.61 7.98 1.79
N ALA A 18 1.57 9.04 2.59
CA ALA A 18 2.74 9.90 2.82
C ALA A 18 3.83 9.15 3.59
N TYR A 19 3.47 8.39 4.62
CA TYR A 19 4.44 7.60 5.39
C TYR A 19 5.12 6.53 4.54
N LEU A 20 4.38 5.83 3.69
CA LEU A 20 4.98 4.85 2.78
C LEU A 20 5.92 5.52 1.77
N LYS A 21 5.58 6.71 1.25
CA LYS A 21 6.48 7.46 0.38
C LYS A 21 7.77 7.89 1.09
N VAL A 22 7.67 8.31 2.35
CA VAL A 22 8.86 8.60 3.18
C VAL A 22 9.69 7.33 3.39
N LEU A 23 9.07 6.17 3.51
CA LEU A 23 9.77 4.88 3.59
C LEU A 23 10.26 4.34 2.23
N GLY A 24 10.26 5.18 1.20
CA GLY A 24 10.81 4.85 -0.11
C GLY A 24 9.89 4.00 -0.99
N TYR A 25 8.60 3.85 -0.66
CA TYR A 25 7.62 3.28 -1.58
C TYR A 25 7.06 4.40 -2.46
N ILE A 26 7.61 4.59 -3.67
CA ILE A 26 7.33 5.80 -4.48
C ILE A 26 5.95 5.71 -5.16
N ASN A 27 5.61 4.53 -5.68
CA ASN A 27 4.37 4.26 -6.43
C ASN A 27 3.18 3.92 -5.51
N VAL A 28 2.92 4.77 -4.51
CA VAL A 28 1.81 4.62 -3.57
C VAL A 28 0.69 5.61 -3.90
N TYR A 29 -0.51 5.07 -4.05
CA TYR A 29 -1.75 5.81 -4.35
C TYR A 29 -2.81 5.46 -3.32
N HIS A 30 -3.68 6.41 -3.01
CA HIS A 30 -4.91 6.17 -2.30
C HIS A 30 -6.06 6.07 -3.31
N LEU A 31 -7.08 5.24 -3.10
CA LEU A 31 -8.18 5.10 -4.05
C LEU A 31 -8.85 6.43 -4.38
N ASN A 32 -9.03 7.30 -3.38
CA ASN A 32 -9.54 8.66 -3.56
C ASN A 32 -8.69 9.56 -4.49
N ASP A 33 -7.44 9.21 -4.79
CA ASP A 33 -6.62 9.91 -5.79
C ASP A 33 -6.96 9.47 -7.23
N ILE A 34 -7.48 8.24 -7.37
CA ILE A 34 -7.68 7.56 -8.66
C ILE A 34 -9.15 7.65 -9.07
N TYR A 35 -10.06 7.53 -8.11
CA TYR A 35 -11.48 7.40 -8.33
C TYR A 35 -12.28 8.44 -7.53
N PRO A 36 -13.45 8.85 -8.05
CA PRO A 36 -14.42 9.57 -7.26
C PRO A 36 -14.97 8.68 -6.11
N PRO A 37 -15.59 9.27 -5.08
CA PRO A 37 -16.31 8.51 -4.06
C PRO A 37 -17.34 7.56 -4.67
N ASN A 38 -17.56 6.40 -4.03
CA ASN A 38 -18.52 5.35 -4.44
C ASN A 38 -18.21 4.67 -5.79
N VAL A 39 -16.92 4.47 -6.09
CA VAL A 39 -16.54 3.61 -7.22
C VAL A 39 -16.91 2.15 -6.93
N GLU A 40 -17.38 1.44 -7.96
CA GLU A 40 -17.71 0.02 -7.89
C GLU A 40 -16.45 -0.84 -7.70
N ASP A 41 -16.55 -1.89 -6.87
CA ASP A 41 -15.44 -2.81 -6.56
C ASP A 41 -14.84 -3.46 -7.81
N GLU A 42 -15.65 -3.72 -8.84
CA GLU A 42 -15.18 -4.29 -10.10
C GLU A 42 -14.23 -3.34 -10.84
N SER A 43 -14.45 -2.02 -10.74
CA SER A 43 -13.54 -1.03 -11.34
C SER A 43 -12.20 -1.00 -10.60
N ILE A 44 -12.25 -1.07 -9.25
CA ILE A 44 -11.04 -1.18 -8.42
C ILE A 44 -10.29 -2.48 -8.76
N ARG A 45 -11.00 -3.60 -8.89
CA ARG A 45 -10.45 -4.90 -9.25
C ARG A 45 -9.70 -4.85 -10.58
N GLN A 46 -10.35 -4.34 -11.63
CA GLN A 46 -9.75 -4.21 -12.95
C GLN A 46 -8.49 -3.35 -12.94
N PHE A 47 -8.49 -2.27 -12.16
CA PHE A 47 -7.30 -1.44 -11.99
C PHE A 47 -6.15 -2.21 -11.33
N VAL A 48 -6.41 -2.85 -10.20
CA VAL A 48 -5.41 -3.64 -9.47
C VAL A 48 -4.83 -4.74 -10.36
N GLU A 49 -5.67 -5.47 -11.10
CA GLU A 49 -5.22 -6.51 -12.02
C GLU A 49 -4.41 -5.95 -13.20
N SER A 50 -4.85 -4.83 -13.78
CA SER A 50 -4.16 -4.21 -14.94
C SER A 50 -2.76 -3.67 -14.60
N LYS A 51 -2.57 -3.25 -13.33
CA LYS A 51 -1.30 -2.74 -12.82
C LYS A 51 -0.49 -3.79 -12.06
N GLU A 52 -1.03 -5.01 -11.94
CA GLU A 52 -0.52 -6.07 -11.07
C GLU A 52 -0.17 -5.53 -9.66
N ALA A 53 -1.03 -4.63 -9.16
CA ALA A 53 -0.78 -3.83 -7.97
C ALA A 53 -0.97 -4.62 -6.68
N ILE A 54 -0.45 -4.07 -5.58
CA ILE A 54 -0.70 -4.52 -4.22
C ILE A 54 -1.82 -3.65 -3.64
N LEU A 55 -3.00 -4.23 -3.48
CA LEU A 55 -4.13 -3.58 -2.82
C LEU A 55 -4.04 -3.80 -1.30
N ILE A 56 -3.99 -2.71 -0.54
CA ILE A 56 -4.05 -2.72 0.92
C ILE A 56 -5.47 -2.34 1.34
N THR A 57 -6.19 -3.28 1.92
CA THR A 57 -7.62 -3.13 2.25
C THR A 57 -7.96 -3.76 3.59
N ARG A 58 -9.07 -3.32 4.18
CA ARG A 58 -9.71 -4.00 5.31
C ARG A 58 -10.86 -4.92 4.87
N ASP A 59 -11.26 -4.83 3.61
CA ASP A 59 -12.38 -5.58 3.07
C ASP A 59 -11.95 -6.98 2.61
N ARG A 60 -12.23 -7.96 3.46
CA ARG A 60 -11.96 -9.37 3.23
C ARG A 60 -12.81 -10.04 2.17
N LYS A 61 -13.98 -9.50 1.84
CA LYS A 61 -15.00 -10.24 1.08
C LYS A 61 -14.89 -9.97 -0.41
N HIS A 62 -14.48 -8.77 -0.81
CA HIS A 62 -14.64 -8.30 -2.18
C HIS A 62 -13.43 -8.58 -3.09
N PHE A 63 -12.24 -8.89 -2.53
CA PHE A 63 -10.99 -9.01 -3.29
C PHE A 63 -10.31 -10.41 -3.26
N ASN A 64 -10.99 -11.45 -2.77
CA ASN A 64 -10.43 -12.82 -2.75
C ASN A 64 -10.27 -13.48 -4.13
N THR A 65 -10.82 -12.89 -5.21
CA THR A 65 -10.87 -13.48 -6.55
C THR A 65 -10.01 -12.74 -7.58
N LEU A 66 -8.97 -12.03 -7.16
CA LEU A 66 -8.06 -11.38 -8.11
C LEU A 66 -7.35 -12.40 -9.01
N LYS A 67 -7.34 -12.13 -10.32
CA LYS A 67 -6.59 -12.91 -11.31
C LYS A 67 -5.11 -12.52 -11.34
N ARG A 68 -4.79 -11.27 -11.00
CA ARG A 68 -3.43 -10.69 -10.99
C ARG A 68 -3.30 -9.64 -9.88
N GLY A 69 -2.06 -9.37 -9.47
CA GLY A 69 -1.76 -8.50 -8.33
C GLY A 69 -1.79 -9.24 -6.99
N LYS A 70 -1.77 -8.50 -5.89
CA LYS A 70 -1.77 -9.03 -4.52
C LYS A 70 -2.73 -8.24 -3.65
N VAL A 71 -3.28 -8.88 -2.62
CA VAL A 71 -4.07 -8.21 -1.58
C VAL A 71 -3.36 -8.36 -0.25
N LEU A 72 -3.20 -7.25 0.45
CA LEU A 72 -2.87 -7.22 1.86
C LEU A 72 -4.15 -6.85 2.63
N ILE A 73 -4.65 -7.80 3.40
CA ILE A 73 -5.85 -7.62 4.23
C ILE A 73 -5.41 -7.21 5.63
N LEU A 74 -5.82 -6.03 6.07
CA LEU A 74 -5.56 -5.50 7.41
C LEU A 74 -6.63 -5.98 8.40
N GLU A 75 -6.20 -6.34 9.62
CA GLU A 75 -7.12 -6.77 10.68
C GLU A 75 -7.45 -5.66 11.66
N LYS A 76 -6.51 -4.73 11.86
CA LYS A 76 -6.61 -3.69 12.90
C LYS A 76 -7.29 -2.44 12.36
N GLU A 77 -7.94 -1.72 13.25
CA GLU A 77 -8.51 -0.39 12.96
C GLU A 77 -7.64 0.73 13.51
N ASP A 78 -6.87 0.44 14.56
CA ASP A 78 -6.00 1.44 15.18
C ASP A 78 -4.89 1.84 14.18
N PRO A 79 -4.72 3.15 13.92
CA PRO A 79 -3.72 3.69 13.02
C PRO A 79 -2.31 3.14 13.16
N TYR A 80 -1.82 3.00 14.39
CA TYR A 80 -0.46 2.56 14.65
C TYR A 80 -0.31 1.09 14.29
N TRP A 81 -1.26 0.26 14.72
CA TRP A 81 -1.25 -1.16 14.41
C TRP A 81 -1.49 -1.45 12.93
N MET A 82 -2.36 -0.69 12.26
CA MET A 82 -2.53 -0.77 10.80
C MET A 82 -1.23 -0.51 10.06
N PHE A 83 -0.50 0.55 10.44
CA PHE A 83 0.76 0.89 9.80
C PHE A 83 1.80 -0.23 9.98
N LYS A 84 1.87 -0.80 11.18
CA LYS A 84 2.73 -1.94 11.47
C LYS A 84 2.40 -3.15 10.57
N GLU A 85 1.13 -3.51 10.44
CA GLU A 85 0.68 -4.61 9.56
C GLU A 85 1.03 -4.36 8.09
N VAL A 86 0.86 -3.13 7.63
CA VAL A 86 1.28 -2.74 6.27
C VAL A 86 2.77 -2.98 6.06
N LEU A 87 3.62 -2.55 6.99
CA LEU A 87 5.06 -2.72 6.86
C LEU A 87 5.49 -4.17 6.93
N GLU A 88 4.99 -4.93 7.89
CA GLU A 88 5.27 -6.37 8.02
C GLU A 88 4.83 -7.11 6.76
N GLY A 89 3.64 -6.79 6.24
CA GLY A 89 3.09 -7.34 5.00
C GLY A 89 3.97 -7.08 3.77
N LEU A 90 4.38 -5.83 3.57
CA LEU A 90 5.26 -5.45 2.46
C LEU A 90 6.64 -6.11 2.59
N MET A 91 7.20 -6.19 3.80
CA MET A 91 8.48 -6.86 4.04
C MET A 91 8.41 -8.36 3.75
N LEU A 92 7.33 -9.04 4.12
CA LEU A 92 7.10 -10.46 3.76
C LEU A 92 7.00 -10.68 2.26
N MET A 93 6.60 -9.66 1.50
CA MET A 93 6.60 -9.68 0.03
C MET A 93 7.96 -9.33 -0.59
N GLY A 94 9.01 -9.14 0.22
CA GLY A 94 10.35 -8.76 -0.22
C GLY A 94 10.50 -7.27 -0.53
N LEU A 95 9.55 -6.44 -0.10
CA LEU A 95 9.55 -4.99 -0.31
C LEU A 95 9.97 -4.31 0.99
N SER A 96 11.28 -4.18 1.20
CA SER A 96 11.80 -3.49 2.38
C SER A 96 11.73 -1.97 2.24
N PRO A 97 11.52 -1.23 3.35
CA PRO A 97 11.67 0.22 3.38
C PRO A 97 13.03 0.68 2.85
N ARG A 98 13.05 1.78 2.12
CA ARG A 98 14.27 2.44 1.63
C ARG A 98 14.36 3.85 2.21
N PHE A 99 15.46 4.12 2.90
CA PHE A 99 15.71 5.38 3.59
C PHE A 99 16.72 6.25 2.84
N ASP A 100 16.59 6.31 1.51
CA ASP A 100 17.56 6.97 0.63
C ASP A 100 17.73 8.48 0.92
N TRP A 101 16.75 9.08 1.61
CA TRP A 101 16.77 10.47 2.06
C TRP A 101 17.53 10.67 3.37
N ILE A 102 17.81 9.62 4.15
CA ILE A 102 18.63 9.71 5.35
C ILE A 102 20.10 9.76 4.92
N LYS A 103 20.66 10.98 4.85
CA LYS A 103 22.10 11.16 4.78
C LYS A 103 22.69 10.86 6.16
N ILE A 104 23.27 9.67 6.32
CA ILE A 104 24.08 9.37 7.51
C ILE A 104 25.37 10.20 7.38
N ASN A 105 25.39 11.39 8.00
CA ASN A 105 26.63 12.13 8.21
C ASN A 105 27.42 11.44 9.33
N GLY A 106 28.03 10.31 9.00
CA GLY A 106 28.87 9.55 9.91
C GLY A 106 30.16 10.31 10.20
N LYS A 107 30.20 11.04 11.32
CA LYS A 107 31.38 11.03 12.18
C LYS A 107 31.01 10.23 13.42
N THR A 108 31.24 8.93 13.36
CA THR A 108 31.50 8.16 14.58
C THR A 108 32.92 8.49 15.00
N GLU A 109 33.04 9.35 16.02
CA GLU A 109 34.25 9.46 16.85
C GLU A 109 34.41 8.21 17.73
#